data_AF-K5VPD1-F1
#
_entry.id   AF-K5VPD1-F1
#
_cell.length_a   1.000
_cell.length_b   1.000
_cell.length_c   1.000
_cell.angle_alpha   90.00
_cell.angle_beta   90.00
_cell.angle_gamma   90.00
#
_symmetry.space_group_name_H-M   'P 1'
#
loop_
_entity.id
_entity.type
_entity.pdbx_description
1 polymer ?
#
loop_
_entity_poly.entity_id
_entity_poly.type
_entity_poly.pdbx_seq_one_letter_code
_entity_poly.pdbx_strand_id
1 'polypeptide(L)'
;MAENIPNTLIPPSRLVTYQVHKQLKLKRAWNIFTSSHLVFSRIRALPPAPASGHCQAISECFDSVLLVEHLKIFKNCSNGLLDSLRLAHVHVIFKLPPQYGIPLHSLLYVEWYMLFLQVDGISQLFQVSCSTQNC
;
A
#
# COMPACT_ATOMS: atom_id res chain seq x y z
N MET A 1 7.73 20.30 -5.05
CA MET A 1 7.69 18.87 -5.42
C MET A 1 6.25 18.61 -5.81
N ALA A 2 5.99 18.42 -7.11
CA ALA A 2 4.63 18.48 -7.65
C ALA A 2 3.74 17.38 -7.05
N GLU A 3 2.65 17.83 -6.44
CA GLU A 3 1.56 17.00 -5.95
C GLU A 3 0.94 16.25 -7.13
N ASN A 4 1.15 14.94 -7.19
CA ASN A 4 0.42 14.04 -8.10
C ASN A 4 -1.01 13.79 -7.57
N ILE A 5 -1.70 14.87 -7.19
CA ILE A 5 -3.13 14.82 -6.91
C ILE A 5 -3.82 14.85 -8.28
N PRO A 6 -4.68 13.87 -8.62
CA PRO A 6 -5.41 13.88 -9.87
C PRO A 6 -6.26 15.15 -9.96
N ASN A 7 -5.78 16.11 -10.76
CA ASN A 7 -6.30 17.47 -10.82
C ASN A 7 -7.46 17.48 -11.82
N THR A 8 -8.64 16.99 -11.40
CA THR A 8 -9.81 16.98 -12.28
C THR A 8 -11.09 17.39 -11.53
N LEU A 9 -11.87 18.27 -12.17
CA LEU A 9 -13.16 18.79 -11.71
C LEU A 9 -14.33 17.79 -11.89
N ILE A 10 -14.07 16.60 -12.43
CA ILE A 10 -15.13 15.64 -12.79
C ILE A 10 -15.33 14.68 -11.61
N PRO A 11 -16.53 14.64 -11.00
CA PRO A 11 -16.79 13.70 -9.92
C PRO A 11 -16.78 12.25 -10.44
N PRO A 12 -16.37 11.28 -9.59
CA PRO A 12 -16.45 9.87 -9.94
C PRO A 12 -17.91 9.46 -10.21
N SER A 13 -18.18 8.94 -11.41
CA SER A 13 -19.50 8.42 -11.77
C SER A 13 -19.56 6.91 -11.56
N ARG A 14 -20.76 6.36 -11.28
CA ARG A 14 -20.95 4.90 -11.11
C ARG A 14 -20.66 4.09 -12.38
N LEU A 15 -20.58 4.75 -13.53
CA LEU A 15 -20.29 4.12 -14.82
C LEU A 15 -18.78 4.05 -15.11
N VAL A 16 -17.96 4.64 -14.25
CA VAL A 16 -16.51 4.59 -14.39
C VAL A 16 -16.00 3.21 -14.04
N THR A 17 -15.28 2.62 -15.00
CA THR A 17 -14.58 1.37 -14.79
C THR A 17 -13.12 1.65 -14.46
N TYR A 18 -12.63 1.00 -13.41
CA TYR A 18 -11.23 1.06 -13.01
C TYR A 18 -10.56 -0.25 -13.44
N GLN A 19 -9.37 -0.15 -14.02
CA GLN A 19 -8.57 -1.34 -14.30
C GLN A 19 -7.89 -1.80 -13.02
N VAL A 20 -8.39 -2.89 -12.43
CA VAL A 20 -7.85 -3.47 -11.20
C VAL A 20 -6.84 -4.58 -11.51
N HIS A 21 -5.72 -4.58 -10.80
CA HIS A 21 -4.66 -5.57 -10.90
C HIS A 21 -4.66 -6.46 -9.66
N LYS A 22 -4.56 -7.78 -9.86
CA LYS A 22 -4.51 -8.75 -8.75
C LYS A 22 -3.18 -8.75 -7.99
N GLN A 23 -2.10 -8.37 -8.68
CA GLN A 23 -0.75 -8.42 -8.13
C GLN A 23 0.15 -7.36 -8.78
N LEU A 24 1.10 -6.86 -8.00
CA LEU A 24 2.15 -5.93 -8.42
C LEU A 24 3.50 -6.47 -7.97
N LYS A 25 4.47 -6.49 -8.89
CA LYS A 25 5.86 -6.80 -8.56
C LYS A 25 6.64 -5.50 -8.40
N LEU A 26 7.22 -5.29 -7.23
CA LEU A 26 8.00 -4.12 -6.89
C LEU A 26 9.44 -4.51 -6.64
N LYS A 27 10.37 -3.65 -7.08
CA LYS A 27 11.77 -3.74 -6.65
C LYS A 27 11.83 -3.35 -5.17
N ARG A 28 12.35 -4.22 -4.32
CA ARG A 28 12.54 -3.91 -2.90
C ARG A 28 13.65 -2.87 -2.77
N ALA A 29 13.44 -1.86 -1.94
CA ALA A 29 14.49 -0.94 -1.56
C ALA A 29 15.62 -1.73 -0.87
N TRP A 30 16.87 -1.32 -1.10
CA TRP A 30 18.01 -1.98 -0.48
C TRP A 30 17.87 -1.91 1.05
N ASN A 31 18.04 -3.05 1.71
CA ASN A 31 17.93 -3.20 3.15
C ASN A 31 19.07 -4.10 3.64
N ILE A 32 19.96 -3.52 4.46
CA ILE A 32 21.14 -4.19 5.04
C ILE A 32 20.81 -5.47 5.81
N PHE A 33 19.60 -5.58 6.35
CA PHE A 33 19.18 -6.71 7.19
C PHE A 33 18.61 -7.87 6.38
N THR A 34 18.32 -7.71 5.08
CA THR A 34 17.58 -8.73 4.31
C THR A 34 18.35 -9.31 3.14
N SER A 35 19.16 -8.53 2.40
CA SER A 35 19.96 -9.03 1.27
C SER A 35 20.77 -7.91 0.60
N SER A 36 21.97 -8.24 0.11
CA SER A 36 22.80 -7.40 -0.78
C SER A 36 22.36 -7.42 -2.25
N HIS A 37 21.54 -8.39 -2.65
CA HIS A 37 21.04 -8.57 -4.01
C HIS A 37 19.70 -7.88 -4.27
N LEU A 38 19.44 -7.64 -5.57
CA LEU A 38 18.26 -6.99 -6.11
C LEU A 38 17.04 -7.94 -6.00
N VAL A 39 16.25 -7.80 -4.93
CA VAL A 39 15.08 -8.66 -4.67
C VAL A 39 13.79 -7.98 -5.15
N PHE A 40 12.94 -8.72 -5.85
CA PHE A 40 11.59 -8.29 -6.18
C PHE A 40 10.60 -8.82 -5.14
N SER A 41 9.76 -7.94 -4.61
CA SER A 41 8.62 -8.30 -3.76
C SER A 41 7.34 -8.32 -4.58
N ARG A 42 6.43 -9.23 -4.25
CA ARG A 42 5.11 -9.29 -4.87
C ARG A 42 4.09 -8.86 -3.82
N ILE A 43 3.24 -7.93 -4.20
CA ILE A 43 2.06 -7.51 -3.43
C ILE A 43 0.83 -8.02 -4.16
N ARG A 44 -0.12 -8.58 -3.42
CA ARG A 44 -1.42 -9.02 -3.89
C ARG A 44 -2.50 -8.17 -3.22
N ALA A 45 -3.49 -7.82 -4.02
CA ALA A 45 -4.70 -7.19 -3.53
C ALA A 45 -5.84 -7.66 -4.44
N LEU A 46 -6.82 -8.32 -3.84
CA LEU A 46 -7.97 -8.85 -4.54
C LEU A 46 -9.21 -8.41 -3.77
N PRO A 47 -10.05 -7.55 -4.37
CA PRO A 47 -11.29 -7.16 -3.74
C PRO A 47 -12.21 -8.38 -3.62
N PRO A 48 -13.10 -8.40 -2.61
CA PRO A 48 -14.11 -9.43 -2.52
C PRO A 48 -14.99 -9.37 -3.77
N ALA A 49 -15.20 -10.53 -4.40
CA ALA A 49 -16.07 -10.63 -5.56
C ALA A 49 -17.18 -11.64 -5.27
N PRO A 50 -18.45 -11.28 -5.51
CA PRO A 50 -19.55 -12.22 -5.35
C PRO A 50 -19.41 -13.38 -6.35
N ALA A 51 -20.02 -14.51 -6.02
CA ALA A 51 -20.15 -15.61 -6.97
C ALA A 51 -20.89 -15.12 -8.22
N SER A 52 -20.42 -15.51 -9.41
CA SER A 52 -21.03 -15.12 -10.68
C SER A 52 -20.96 -16.29 -11.66
N GLY A 53 -22.13 -16.77 -12.10
CA GLY A 53 -22.24 -17.94 -12.95
C GLY A 53 -21.60 -19.18 -12.32
N HIS A 54 -20.59 -19.74 -12.99
CA HIS A 54 -19.81 -20.89 -12.51
C HIS A 54 -18.59 -20.50 -11.64
N CYS A 55 -18.36 -19.21 -11.41
CA CYS A 55 -17.26 -18.74 -10.58
C CYS A 55 -17.70 -18.64 -9.10
N GLN A 56 -16.94 -19.28 -8.22
CA GLN A 56 -17.14 -19.17 -6.77
C GLN A 56 -16.88 -17.76 -6.27
N ALA A 57 -17.50 -17.42 -5.14
CA ALA A 57 -17.21 -16.17 -4.44
C ALA A 57 -15.72 -16.13 -4.07
N ILE A 58 -15.08 -15.00 -4.36
CA ILE A 58 -13.68 -14.78 -4.05
C ILE A 58 -13.64 -14.00 -2.74
N SER A 59 -13.04 -14.59 -1.71
CA SER A 59 -12.74 -13.88 -0.47
C SER A 59 -11.74 -12.76 -0.73
N GLU A 60 -11.89 -11.66 0.00
CA GLU A 60 -10.90 -10.59 0.01
C GLU A 60 -9.52 -11.14 0.38
N CYS A 61 -8.50 -10.70 -0.36
CA CYS A 61 -7.10 -11.01 -0.09
C CYS A 61 -6.30 -9.73 -0.19
N PHE A 62 -5.68 -9.32 0.91
CA PHE A 62 -4.79 -8.16 0.98
C PHE A 62 -3.45 -8.59 1.57
N ASP A 63 -2.37 -8.03 1.06
CA ASP A 63 -1.04 -8.14 1.65
C ASP A 63 -0.75 -6.90 2.53
N SER A 64 -0.09 -7.13 3.67
CA SER A 64 0.44 -6.07 4.53
C SER A 64 1.83 -5.67 4.08
N VAL A 65 2.09 -4.37 3.97
CA VAL A 65 3.37 -3.82 3.47
C VAL A 65 3.93 -2.76 4.40
N LEU A 66 5.25 -2.75 4.54
CA LEU A 66 5.99 -1.67 5.19
C LEU A 66 6.40 -0.64 4.14
N LEU A 67 5.91 0.59 4.31
CA LEU A 67 6.17 1.70 3.42
C LEU A 67 7.08 2.71 4.11
N VAL A 68 8.04 3.24 3.33
CA VAL A 68 8.90 4.35 3.77
C VAL A 68 8.14 5.65 3.49
N GLU A 69 7.62 6.29 4.53
CA GLU A 69 6.88 7.55 4.41
C GLU A 69 7.83 8.74 4.15
N HIS A 70 8.96 8.77 4.85
CA HIS A 70 9.94 9.84 4.77
C HIS A 70 11.31 9.33 4.35
N LEU A 71 11.56 9.35 3.04
CA LEU A 71 12.81 8.88 2.43
C LEU A 71 14.06 9.63 2.92
N LYS A 72 13.92 10.89 3.34
CA LYS A 72 15.02 11.68 3.93
C LYS A 72 15.43 11.16 5.31
N ILE A 73 14.45 10.77 6.13
CA ILE A 73 14.66 10.23 7.47
C ILE A 73 15.24 8.82 7.35
N PHE A 74 14.66 7.99 6.48
CA PHE A 74 15.12 6.62 6.23
C PHE A 74 16.60 6.54 5.82
N LYS A 75 17.10 7.49 5.02
CA LYS A 75 18.51 7.51 4.58
C LYS A 75 19.50 7.97 5.66
N ASN A 76 19.04 8.79 6.61
CA ASN A 76 19.91 9.42 7.61
C ASN A 76 19.91 8.68 8.96
N CYS A 77 18.96 7.78 9.20
CA CYS A 77 18.83 7.06 10.47
C CYS A 77 19.69 5.78 10.49
N SER A 78 20.72 5.75 11.33
CA SER A 78 21.40 4.52 11.75
C SER A 78 20.66 3.77 12.86
N ASN A 79 19.90 4.47 13.71
CA ASN A 79 19.25 3.90 14.91
C ASN A 79 17.70 4.00 14.93
N GLY A 80 17.08 4.76 14.01
CA GLY A 80 15.64 5.06 14.00
C GLY A 80 14.88 4.54 12.78
N LEU A 81 15.22 3.33 12.31
CA LEU A 81 14.66 2.74 11.08
C LEU A 81 13.13 2.67 11.10
N LEU A 82 12.56 2.32 12.26
CA LEU A 82 11.13 2.03 12.40
C LEU A 82 10.25 3.29 12.42
N ASP A 83 10.76 4.42 12.91
CA ASP A 83 10.00 5.69 12.93
C ASP A 83 9.74 6.23 11.52
N SER A 84 10.54 5.78 10.54
CA SER A 84 10.39 6.15 9.13
C SER A 84 9.52 5.16 8.32
N LEU A 85 9.13 4.05 8.95
CA LEU A 85 8.35 2.98 8.35
C LEU A 85 6.93 2.97 8.90
N ARG A 86 5.97 2.82 8.00
CA ARG A 86 4.56 2.70 8.34
C ARG A 86 3.99 1.42 7.74
N LEU A 87 3.23 0.69 8.55
CA LEU A 87 2.49 -0.47 8.08
C LEU A 87 1.23 -0.01 7.34
N ALA A 88 0.95 -0.64 6.21
CA ALA A 88 -0.28 -0.44 5.47
C ALA A 88 -0.83 -1.76 4.92
N HIS A 89 -2.15 -1.88 4.86
CA HIS A 89 -2.84 -2.96 4.16
C HIS A 89 -3.23 -2.51 2.76
N VAL A 90 -2.87 -3.30 1.75
CA VAL A 90 -3.19 -2.99 0.36
C VAL A 90 -4.50 -3.67 -0.02
N HIS A 91 -5.57 -2.89 -0.16
CA HIS A 91 -6.89 -3.42 -0.53
C HIS A 91 -7.06 -3.52 -2.04
N VAL A 92 -6.59 -2.53 -2.81
CA VAL A 92 -6.80 -2.49 -4.26
C VAL A 92 -5.59 -1.90 -4.97
N ILE A 93 -5.18 -2.56 -6.06
CA ILE A 93 -4.20 -2.03 -7.01
C ILE A 93 -4.95 -1.67 -8.29
N PHE A 94 -4.85 -0.42 -8.74
CA PHE A 94 -5.61 0.02 -9.91
C PHE A 94 -4.85 1.03 -10.77
N LYS A 95 -5.23 1.14 -12.03
CA LYS A 95 -4.84 2.26 -12.90
C LYS A 95 -5.97 3.26 -12.95
N LEU A 96 -5.60 4.53 -12.84
CA LEU A 96 -6.56 5.61 -12.97
C LEU A 96 -7.03 5.71 -14.43
N PRO A 97 -8.34 5.81 -14.68
CA PRO A 97 -8.86 6.05 -16.01
C PRO A 97 -8.32 7.36 -16.59
N PRO A 98 -8.06 7.44 -17.92
CA PRO A 98 -7.43 8.61 -18.55
C PRO A 98 -8.16 9.94 -18.30
N GLN A 99 -9.48 9.88 -18.07
CA GLN A 99 -10.32 11.04 -17.77
C GLN A 99 -10.00 11.74 -16.44
N TYR A 100 -9.29 11.07 -15.53
CA TYR A 100 -8.81 11.63 -14.26
C TYR A 100 -7.32 11.99 -14.30
N GLY A 101 -6.70 11.91 -15.48
CA GLY A 101 -5.28 12.09 -15.71
C GLY A 101 -4.61 10.83 -16.24
N ILE A 102 -3.37 10.99 -16.70
CA ILE A 102 -2.53 9.89 -17.22
C ILE A 102 -1.46 9.60 -16.18
N PRO A 103 -1.72 8.75 -15.17
CA PRO A 103 -0.67 8.39 -14.22
C PRO A 103 0.37 7.53 -14.93
N LEU A 104 1.66 7.85 -14.72
CA LEU A 104 2.77 7.01 -15.20
C LEU A 104 2.83 5.64 -14.51
N HIS A 105 2.19 5.49 -13.35
CA HIS A 105 2.30 4.30 -12.50
C HIS A 105 0.93 3.81 -12.01
N SER A 106 0.85 2.53 -11.65
CA SER A 106 -0.35 2.00 -10.98
C SER A 106 -0.45 2.59 -9.56
N LEU A 107 -1.66 2.83 -9.11
CA LEU A 107 -1.98 3.37 -7.79
C LEU A 107 -2.42 2.24 -6.85
N LEU A 108 -2.25 2.48 -5.55
CA LEU A 108 -2.63 1.57 -4.48
C LEU A 108 -3.61 2.29 -3.56
N TYR A 109 -4.75 1.66 -3.29
CA TYR A 109 -5.60 2.04 -2.17
C TYR A 109 -5.16 1.25 -0.95
N VAL A 110 -4.73 1.97 0.09
CA VAL A 110 -4.16 1.38 1.30
C VAL A 110 -4.85 1.89 2.55
N GLU A 111 -5.05 1.00 3.51
CA GLU A 111 -5.43 1.34 4.88
C GLU A 111 -4.15 1.50 5.70
N TRP A 112 -3.98 2.66 6.33
CA TRP A 112 -2.79 2.97 7.11
C TRP A 112 -2.95 2.55 8.57
N TYR A 113 -1.92 1.93 9.12
CA TYR A 113 -1.83 1.68 10.55
C TYR A 113 -0.98 2.75 11.24
N MET A 114 -1.09 2.87 12.56
CA MET A 114 -0.23 3.73 13.35
C MET A 114 1.23 3.28 13.27
N LEU A 115 2.14 4.23 13.48
CA LEU A 115 3.57 3.95 13.56
C LEU A 115 3.88 2.97 14.70
N PHE A 116 5.03 2.28 14.59
CA PHE A 116 5.52 1.32 15.58
C PHE A 116 6.00 2.04 16.85
N LEU A 117 5.07 2.58 17.65
CA LEU A 117 5.39 3.47 18.77
C LEU A 117 5.80 2.72 20.04
N GLN A 118 5.29 1.50 20.27
CA GLN A 118 5.47 0.80 21.54
C GLN A 118 5.71 -0.70 21.34
N VAL A 119 6.71 -1.23 22.03
CA VAL A 119 6.95 -2.67 22.16
C VAL A 119 6.12 -3.19 23.30
N ASP A 120 5.34 -4.25 23.05
CA ASP A 120 4.62 -4.96 24.08
C ASP A 120 5.62 -5.71 24.98
N GLY A 121 5.54 -5.46 26.29
CA GLY A 121 6.47 -5.99 27.27
C GLY A 121 6.39 -7.51 27.44
N ILE A 122 5.32 -8.15 26.95
CA ILE A 122 5.12 -9.60 27.03
C ILE A 122 5.61 -10.29 25.76
N SER A 123 5.13 -9.88 24.60
CA SER A 123 5.50 -10.51 23.33
C SER A 123 6.83 -10.05 22.75
N GLN A 124 7.41 -8.95 23.25
CA GLN A 124 8.57 -8.28 22.66
C GLN A 124 8.35 -7.89 21.18
N LEU A 125 7.09 -7.77 20.76
CA LEU A 125 6.68 -7.34 19.42
C LEU A 125 6.15 -5.90 19.47
N PHE A 126 6.23 -5.19 18.34
CA PHE A 126 5.62 -3.88 18.24
C PHE A 126 4.09 -3.99 18.16
N GLN A 127 3.40 -3.23 19.01
CA GLN A 127 1.97 -3.09 18.93
C GLN A 127 1.60 -2.15 17.78
N VAL A 128 0.70 -2.60 16.92
CA VAL A 128 0.19 -1.82 15.79
C VAL A 128 -1.31 -1.66 15.95
N SER A 129 -1.80 -0.43 15.91
CA SER A 129 -3.24 -0.11 15.91
C SER A 129 -3.63 0.49 14.56
N CYS A 130 -4.88 0.28 14.12
CA CYS A 130 -5.38 0.94 12.92
C CYS A 130 -5.43 2.46 13.15
N SER A 131 -4.99 3.25 12.15
CA SER A 131 -5.03 4.71 12.24
C SER A 131 -6.46 5.19 12.06
N THR A 132 -7.14 5.53 13.15
CA THR A 132 -8.50 6.11 13.10
C THR A 132 -8.51 7.59 12.67
N GLN A 133 -7.37 8.16 12.29
CA GLN A 133 -7.29 9.51 11.70
C GLN A 133 -7.72 9.47 10.23
N ASN A 134 -9.04 9.39 10.02
CA ASN A 134 -9.85 9.81 8.87
C ASN A 134 -11.12 8.96 8.86
N CYS A 135 -11.96 9.18 9.87
CA CYS A 135 -13.41 8.96 9.74
C CYS A 135 -14.05 10.32 9.46
#